data_AF-A0A948PYA3-F1
#
_entry.id   AF-A0A948PYA3-F1
#
_cell.length_a   1.000
_cell.length_b   1.000
_cell.length_c   1.000
_cell.angle_alpha   90.00
_cell.angle_beta   90.00
_cell.angle_gamma   90.00
#
_symmetry.space_group_name_H-M   'P 1'
#
loop_
_entity.id
_entity.type
_entity.pdbx_description
1 polymer ?
#
loop_
_entity_poly.entity_id
_entity_poly.type
_entity_poly.pdbx_seq_one_letter_code
_entity_poly.pdbx_strand_id
1 'polypeptide(L)'
;MKIKRDDTMHTYTMIYEFAASAGALEGYVYSRKEIDMKALSVWVDNLLAAYRHIPAEIRREFQSSCDQTLGRAIRSLIPLLGEGDEIISKLKLMVVAPLPGSPDDFEKKKWFQE
;
A
#
# COMPACT_ATOMS: atom_id res chain seq x y z
N MET A 1 29.61 28.88 -8.76
CA MET A 1 28.99 27.66 -9.31
C MET A 1 27.84 27.27 -8.37
N LYS A 2 26.58 27.52 -8.75
CA LYS A 2 25.42 27.13 -7.94
C LYS A 2 25.14 25.66 -8.24
N ILE A 3 25.33 24.78 -7.25
CA ILE A 3 24.83 23.41 -7.32
C ILE A 3 23.30 23.54 -7.37
N LYS A 4 22.70 23.24 -8.53
CA LYS A 4 21.26 22.97 -8.58
C LYS A 4 21.06 21.68 -7.79
N ARG A 5 20.42 21.77 -6.62
CA ARG A 5 19.83 20.60 -6.01
C ARG A 5 18.83 20.07 -7.03
N ASP A 6 19.04 18.83 -7.45
CA ASP A 6 17.98 18.08 -8.10
C ASP A 6 16.95 17.83 -6.99
N ASP A 7 15.93 18.69 -6.89
CA ASP A 7 14.89 18.67 -5.83
C ASP A 7 13.93 17.46 -5.97
N THR A 8 14.35 16.44 -6.72
CA THR A 8 13.60 15.21 -6.93
C THR A 8 14.01 14.21 -5.84
N MET A 9 13.06 13.85 -4.96
CA MET A 9 13.30 12.85 -3.93
C MET A 9 13.84 11.56 -4.57
N HIS A 10 14.90 10.99 -4.00
CA HIS A 10 15.55 9.82 -4.59
C HIS A 10 14.58 8.64 -4.70
N THR A 11 14.58 7.92 -5.82
CA THR A 11 13.63 6.81 -6.09
C THR A 11 13.59 5.78 -4.96
N TYR A 12 14.75 5.39 -4.41
CA TYR A 12 14.80 4.48 -3.26
C TYR A 12 14.09 5.02 -2.01
N THR A 13 14.16 6.33 -1.76
CA THR A 13 13.43 6.96 -0.66
C THR A 13 11.93 6.90 -0.91
N MET A 14 11.48 7.19 -2.13
CA MET A 14 10.05 7.10 -2.50
C MET A 14 9.51 5.68 -2.30
N ILE A 15 10.25 4.68 -2.77
CA ILE A 15 9.87 3.27 -2.61
C ILE A 15 9.83 2.90 -1.12
N TYR A 16 10.85 3.25 -0.36
CA TYR A 16 10.96 2.90 1.05
C TYR A 16 9.82 3.51 1.87
N GLU A 17 9.57 4.81 1.72
CA GLU A 17 8.51 5.51 2.45
C GLU A 17 7.11 4.99 2.07
N PHE A 18 6.88 4.73 0.79
CA PHE A 18 5.64 4.11 0.33
C PHE A 18 5.45 2.72 0.96
N ALA A 19 6.45 1.84 0.87
CA ALA A 19 6.37 0.48 1.38
C ALA A 19 6.20 0.45 2.90
N ALA A 20 6.92 1.32 3.63
CA ALA A 20 6.77 1.46 5.07
C ALA A 20 5.35 1.90 5.45
N SER A 21 4.78 2.86 4.73
CA SER A 21 3.40 3.31 4.96
C SER A 21 2.36 2.23 4.60
N ALA A 22 2.55 1.49 3.50
CA ALA A 22 1.66 0.41 3.10
C ALA A 22 1.65 -0.74 4.13
N GLY A 23 2.84 -1.17 4.60
CA GLY A 23 2.96 -2.18 5.64
C GLY A 23 2.41 -1.72 7.00
N ALA A 24 2.62 -0.44 7.36
CA ALA A 24 2.03 0.13 8.57
C ALA A 24 0.50 0.19 8.49
N LEU A 25 -0.08 0.50 7.32
CA LEU A 25 -1.53 0.45 7.12
C LEU A 25 -2.05 -0.98 7.28
N GLU A 26 -1.43 -1.97 6.63
CA GLU A 26 -1.77 -3.39 6.76
C GLU A 26 -1.78 -3.82 8.23
N GLY A 27 -0.69 -3.57 8.97
CA GLY A 27 -0.59 -3.90 10.38
C GLY A 27 -1.58 -3.14 11.26
N TYR A 28 -1.91 -1.89 10.89
CA TYR A 28 -2.93 -1.11 11.59
C TYR A 28 -4.31 -1.74 11.43
N VAL A 29 -4.72 -2.16 10.22
CA VAL A 29 -6.09 -2.68 9.99
C VAL A 29 -6.25 -4.15 10.36
N TYR A 30 -5.15 -4.91 10.43
CA TYR A 30 -5.17 -6.35 10.71
C TYR A 30 -5.87 -6.68 12.03
N SER A 31 -6.87 -7.57 11.97
CA SER A 31 -7.64 -8.06 13.13
C SER A 31 -8.31 -6.97 14.00
N ARG A 32 -8.50 -5.75 13.48
CA ARG A 32 -9.21 -4.70 14.20
C ARG A 32 -10.72 -4.89 14.15
N LYS A 33 -11.39 -4.48 15.24
CA LYS A 33 -12.85 -4.43 15.35
C LYS A 33 -13.41 -3.02 15.17
N GLU A 34 -12.58 -2.01 15.43
CA GLU A 34 -12.92 -0.59 15.35
C GLU A 34 -11.75 0.17 14.73
N ILE A 35 -12.07 1.14 13.88
CA ILE A 35 -11.10 1.94 13.13
C ILE A 35 -11.49 3.41 13.21
N ASP A 36 -10.49 4.27 13.39
CA ASP A 36 -10.68 5.71 13.22
C ASP A 36 -10.82 6.01 11.72
N MET A 37 -12.06 6.21 11.28
CA MET A 37 -12.39 6.46 9.87
C MET A 37 -11.79 7.75 9.32
N LYS A 38 -11.62 8.77 10.17
CA LYS A 38 -11.02 10.04 9.75
C LYS A 38 -9.54 9.86 9.48
N ALA A 39 -8.82 9.19 10.39
CA ALA A 39 -7.42 8.88 10.21
C ALA A 39 -7.21 7.93 9.02
N LEU A 40 -8.04 6.89 8.89
CA LEU A 40 -7.95 5.92 7.79
C LEU A 40 -8.12 6.59 6.42
N SER A 41 -9.12 7.46 6.26
CA SER A 41 -9.33 8.17 4.98
C SER A 41 -8.12 8.99 4.58
N VAL A 42 -7.58 9.81 5.50
CA VAL A 42 -6.40 10.64 5.24
C VAL A 42 -5.19 9.77 4.87
N TRP A 43 -5.02 8.65 5.57
CA TRP A 43 -3.90 7.75 5.31
C TRP A 43 -3.99 7.12 3.92
N VAL A 44 -5.17 6.65 3.53
CA VAL A 44 -5.40 6.02 2.22
C VAL A 44 -5.24 7.03 1.08
N ASP A 45 -5.72 8.27 1.27
CA ASP A 45 -5.54 9.34 0.29
C ASP A 45 -4.06 9.68 0.08
N ASN A 46 -3.30 9.80 1.18
CA ASN A 46 -1.85 10.04 1.12
C ASN A 46 -1.09 8.88 0.48
N LEU A 47 -1.48 7.64 0.79
CA LEU A 47 -0.84 6.45 0.24
C LEU A 47 -1.08 6.32 -1.27
N LEU A 48 -2.31 6.59 -1.72
CA LEU A 48 -2.66 6.64 -3.15
C LEU A 48 -1.90 7.75 -3.88
N ALA A 49 -1.77 8.92 -3.24
CA ALA A 49 -0.95 10.00 -3.79
C ALA A 49 0.52 9.57 -3.92
N ALA A 50 1.13 9.00 -2.88
CA ALA A 50 2.50 8.50 -2.90
C ALA A 50 2.71 7.46 -4.01
N TYR A 51 1.81 6.47 -4.12
CA TYR A 51 1.86 5.46 -5.18
C TYR A 51 1.85 6.09 -6.58
N ARG A 52 1.00 7.10 -6.83
CA ARG A 52 0.93 7.79 -8.13
C ARG A 52 2.16 8.62 -8.48
N HIS A 53 2.92 9.08 -7.48
CA HIS A 53 4.16 9.82 -7.71
C HIS A 53 5.32 8.89 -8.11
N ILE A 54 5.24 7.59 -7.80
CA ILE A 54 6.24 6.62 -8.21
C ILE A 54 6.06 6.31 -9.71
N PRO A 55 7.13 6.45 -10.54
CA PRO A 55 7.06 6.14 -11.96
C PRO A 55 6.55 4.72 -12.23
N ALA A 56 5.75 4.55 -13.28
CA ALA A 56 5.05 3.29 -13.54
C ALA A 56 6.02 2.11 -13.74
N GLU A 57 7.18 2.35 -14.35
CA GLU A 57 8.26 1.39 -14.50
C GLU A 57 8.81 0.89 -13.17
N ILE A 58 8.95 1.77 -12.18
CA ILE A 58 9.41 1.41 -10.85
C ILE A 58 8.30 0.67 -10.09
N ARG A 59 7.04 1.11 -10.23
CA ARG A 59 5.89 0.41 -9.63
C ARG A 59 5.80 -1.04 -10.07
N ARG A 60 6.06 -1.32 -11.36
CA ARG A 60 6.06 -2.69 -11.89
C ARG A 60 7.02 -3.62 -11.15
N GLU A 61 8.19 -3.13 -10.75
CA GLU A 61 9.22 -3.93 -10.07
C GLU A 61 8.77 -4.45 -8.68
N PHE A 62 7.95 -3.68 -7.95
CA PHE A 62 7.46 -4.07 -6.62
C PHE A 62 5.97 -4.43 -6.58
N GLN A 63 5.28 -4.40 -7.72
CA GLN A 63 3.82 -4.48 -7.77
C GLN A 63 3.28 -5.75 -7.10
N SER A 64 3.94 -6.90 -7.29
CA SER A 64 3.53 -8.15 -6.65
C SER A 64 3.52 -8.05 -5.11
N SER A 65 4.55 -7.42 -4.52
CA SER A 65 4.59 -7.18 -3.08
C SER A 65 3.53 -6.18 -2.63
N CYS A 66 3.26 -5.13 -3.42
CA CYS A 66 2.20 -4.16 -3.17
C CYS A 66 0.81 -4.81 -3.18
N ASP A 67 0.53 -5.65 -4.19
CA ASP A 67 -0.73 -6.39 -4.33
C ASP A 67 -0.99 -7.28 -3.11
N GLN A 68 0.04 -7.96 -2.61
CA GLN A 68 -0.05 -8.80 -1.42
C GLN A 68 -0.32 -7.98 -0.15
N THR A 69 0.48 -6.95 0.12
CA THR A 69 0.35 -6.11 1.33
C THR A 69 -0.98 -5.35 1.37
N LEU A 70 -1.32 -4.62 0.30
CA LEU A 70 -2.57 -3.87 0.25
C LEU A 70 -3.78 -4.79 0.08
N GLY A 71 -3.62 -5.92 -0.59
CA GLY A 71 -4.65 -6.94 -0.71
C GLY A 71 -5.09 -7.49 0.64
N ARG A 72 -4.15 -7.81 1.54
CA ARG A 72 -4.47 -8.27 2.91
C ARG A 72 -5.08 -7.15 3.75
N ALA A 73 -4.64 -5.91 3.57
CA ALA A 73 -5.27 -4.74 4.20
C ALA A 73 -6.73 -4.58 3.74
N ILE A 74 -7.00 -4.68 2.44
CA ILE A 74 -8.37 -4.66 1.89
C ILE A 74 -9.22 -5.78 2.48
N ARG A 75 -8.68 -7.02 2.57
CA ARG A 75 -9.38 -8.15 3.17
C ARG A 75 -9.74 -7.93 4.63
N SER A 76 -8.90 -7.21 5.38
CA SER A 76 -9.19 -6.85 6.78
C SER A 76 -10.29 -5.80 6.89
N LEU A 77 -10.39 -4.88 5.92
CA LEU A 77 -11.35 -3.78 5.93
C LEU A 77 -12.73 -4.16 5.38
N ILE A 78 -12.83 -5.09 4.44
CA ILE A 78 -14.11 -5.49 3.82
C ILE A 78 -15.19 -5.87 4.85
N PRO A 79 -14.91 -6.70 5.88
CA PRO A 79 -15.91 -7.04 6.89
C PRO A 79 -16.39 -5.85 7.73
N LEU A 80 -15.59 -4.79 7.83
CA LEU A 80 -15.89 -3.60 8.64
C LEU A 80 -16.62 -2.51 7.84
N LEU A 81 -16.23 -2.30 6.59
CA LEU A 81 -16.70 -1.19 5.76
C LEU A 81 -17.65 -1.62 4.64
N GLY A 82 -17.56 -2.88 4.22
CA GLY A 82 -18.22 -3.40 3.04
C GLY A 82 -17.41 -3.18 1.75
N GLU A 83 -17.63 -4.06 0.77
CA GLU A 83 -16.89 -4.10 -0.50
C GLU A 83 -17.02 -2.81 -1.33
N GLY A 84 -18.16 -2.11 -1.19
CA GLY A 84 -18.49 -0.89 -1.95
C GLY A 84 -18.03 0.41 -1.31
N ASP A 85 -17.36 0.36 -0.16
CA ASP A 85 -16.88 1.56 0.52
C ASP A 85 -15.81 2.31 -0.33
N GLU A 86 -15.78 3.63 -0.20
CA GLU A 86 -14.85 4.48 -0.95
C GLU A 86 -13.39 4.16 -0.62
N ILE A 87 -13.08 3.83 0.64
CA ILE A 87 -11.72 3.46 1.06
C ILE A 87 -11.27 2.17 0.38
N ILE A 88 -12.16 1.17 0.30
CA ILE A 88 -11.88 -0.07 -0.42
C ILE A 88 -11.63 0.22 -1.90
N SER A 89 -12.46 1.07 -2.50
CA SER A 89 -12.32 1.48 -3.91
C SER A 89 -10.97 2.17 -4.17
N LYS A 90 -10.54 3.06 -3.28
CA LYS A 90 -9.22 3.75 -3.38
C LYS A 90 -8.06 2.79 -3.25
N LEU A 91 -8.10 1.86 -2.30
CA LEU A 91 -7.06 0.85 -2.12
C LEU A 91 -6.93 -0.05 -3.34
N LYS A 92 -8.05 -0.45 -3.95
CA LYS A 92 -8.06 -1.24 -5.18
C LYS A 92 -7.42 -0.54 -6.38
N LEU A 93 -7.32 0.80 -6.39
CA LEU A 93 -6.60 1.51 -7.46
C LEU A 93 -5.07 1.29 -7.41
N MET A 94 -4.54 0.74 -6.32
CA MET A 94 -3.12 0.43 -6.14
C MET A 94 -2.81 -1.06 -6.28
N VAL A 95 -3.84 -1.90 -6.42
CA VAL A 95 -3.73 -3.36 -6.55
C VAL A 95 -4.14 -3.77 -7.96
N VAL A 96 -3.29 -4.55 -8.64
CA VAL A 96 -3.54 -4.97 -10.04
C VAL A 96 -3.86 -6.45 -10.17
N ALA A 97 -3.36 -7.28 -9.24
CA ALA A 97 -3.68 -8.71 -9.18
C ALA A 97 -5.00 -8.97 -8.41
N PRO A 98 -5.57 -10.19 -8.53
CA PRO A 98 -6.65 -10.62 -7.64
C PRO A 98 -6.27 -10.48 -6.17
N LEU A 99 -7.24 -10.11 -5.33
CA LEU A 99 -7.03 -10.01 -3.89
C LEU A 99 -6.64 -11.39 -3.30
N PRO A 100 -5.77 -11.43 -2.27
CA PRO A 100 -5.42 -12.66 -1.56
C PRO A 100 -6.66 -13.36 -1.00
N GLY A 101 -6.55 -14.64 -0.65
CA GLY A 101 -7.69 -15.41 -0.14
C GLY A 101 -8.24 -14.88 1.18
N SER A 102 -7.36 -14.35 2.04
CA SER A 102 -7.71 -13.83 3.36
C SER A 102 -6.69 -12.77 3.83
N PRO A 103 -6.95 -12.10 4.97
CA PRO A 103 -5.94 -11.26 5.65
C PRO A 103 -4.70 -12.03 6.14
N ASP A 104 -4.77 -13.36 6.21
CA ASP A 104 -3.72 -14.23 6.73
C ASP A 104 -2.89 -14.90 5.62
N ASP A 105 -3.13 -14.53 4.37
CA ASP A 105 -2.46 -15.08 3.19
C ASP A 105 -1.05 -14.50 3.02
N PHE A 106 -0.18 -14.82 3.98
CA PHE A 106 1.21 -14.40 3.98
C PHE A 106 2.05 -15.39 3.18
N GLU A 107 2.49 -14.97 2.00
CA GLU A 107 3.54 -15.69 1.28
C GLU A 107 4.86 -15.62 2.06
N LYS A 108 5.44 -16.78 2.37
CA LYS A 108 6.70 -16.88 3.13
C LYS A 108 7.95 -16.73 2.27
N LYS A 109 7.83 -16.59 0.96
CA LYS A 109 8.99 -16.48 0.07
C LYS A 109 9.65 -15.12 0.28
N LYS A 110 10.90 -15.15 0.70
CA LYS A 110 11.73 -13.95 0.86
C LYS A 110 12.69 -13.87 -0.30
N TRP A 111 12.85 -12.67 -0.86
CA TRP A 111 13.73 -12.40 -2.01
C TRP A 111 15.22 -12.78 -1.77
N PHE A 112 15.64 -12.92 -0.51
CA PHE A 112 17.00 -13.31 -0.12
C PHE A 112 17.15 -14.79 0.25
N GLN A 113 16.10 -15.59 0.06
CA GLN A 113 16.07 -17.03 0.39
C GLN A 113 15.91 -17.91 -0.85
N GLU A 114 16.28 -17.41 -2.03
CA GLU A 114 16.36 -18.21 -3.25
C GLU A 114 17.46 -19.27 -3.19
#